data_AF-I9QCP9-F1
#
_entry.id   AF-I9QCP9-F1
#
_cell.length_a   1.000
_cell.length_b   1.000
_cell.length_c   1.000
_cell.angle_alpha   90.00
_cell.angle_beta   90.00
_cell.angle_gamma   90.00
#
_symmetry.space_group_name_H-M   'P 1'
#
loop_
_entity.id
_entity.type
_entity.pdbx_description
1 polymer ?
#
loop_
_entity_poly.entity_id
_entity_poly.type
_entity_poly.pdbx_seq_one_letter_code
_entity_poly.pdbx_strand_id
1 'polypeptide(L)' 'MEKTFTQICELFDQFSKDANLQMEKGNKAAGTRARKVSLELEKLLKQFRKESLEASK' A
#
# COMPACT_ATOMS: atom_id res chain seq x y z
N MET A 1 0.47 -8.73 -13.28
CA MET A 1 -0.40 -7.55 -13.15
C MET A 1 -1.54 -7.78 -12.17
N GLU A 2 -2.41 -8.77 -12.39
CA GLU A 2 -3.54 -9.07 -11.48
C GLU A 2 -3.09 -9.33 -10.05
N LYS A 3 -2.13 -10.24 -9.84
CA LYS A 3 -1.54 -10.50 -8.52
C LYS A 3 -1.01 -9.23 -7.83
N THR A 4 -0.22 -8.44 -8.55
CA THR A 4 0.36 -7.18 -8.04
C THR A 4 -0.75 -6.19 -7.66
N PHE A 5 -1.80 -6.10 -8.46
CA PHE A 5 -2.97 -5.26 -8.18
C PHE A 5 -3.73 -5.73 -6.92
N THR A 6 -4.00 -7.03 -6.79
CA THR A 6 -4.64 -7.60 -5.59
C THR A 6 -3.84 -7.30 -4.32
N GLN A 7 -2.51 -7.47 -4.36
CA GLN A 7 -1.63 -7.15 -3.24
C GLN A 7 -1.65 -5.65 -2.89
N ILE A 8 -1.72 -4.77 -3.89
CA ILE A 8 -1.88 -3.32 -3.66
C ILE A 8 -3.19 -3.03 -2.95
N CYS A 9 -4.31 -3.62 -3.39
CA CYS A 9 -5.61 -3.42 -2.76
C CYS A 9 -5.61 -3.87 -1.29
N GLU A 10 -5.07 -5.05 -1.00
CA GLU A 10 -4.99 -5.57 0.37
C GLU A 10 -4.15 -4.68 1.29
N LEU A 11 -2.96 -4.27 0.84
CA LEU A 11 -2.09 -3.40 1.63
C LEU A 11 -2.64 -1.98 1.75
N PHE A 12 -3.34 -1.46 0.74
CA PHE A 12 -4.00 -0.16 0.83
C PHE A 12 -5.09 -0.18 1.89
N ASP A 13 -5.85 -1.27 1.97
CA ASP A 13 -6.90 -1.44 2.97
C ASP A 13 -6.32 -1.50 4.41
N GLN A 14 -5.18 -2.18 4.58
CA GLN A 14 -4.44 -2.19 5.85
C GLN A 14 -3.88 -0.81 6.20
N PHE A 15 -3.24 -0.14 5.24
CA PHE A 15 -2.70 1.20 5.40
C PHE A 15 -3.80 2.19 5.83
N SER A 16 -4.94 2.18 5.14
CA SER A 16 -6.06 3.09 5.42
C SER A 16 -6.59 2.91 6.84
N LYS A 17 -6.77 1.66 7.29
CA LYS A 17 -7.22 1.35 8.66
C LYS A 17 -6.24 1.89 9.72
N ASP A 18 -4.96 1.58 9.59
CA ASP A 18 -3.94 2.01 10.57
C ASP A 18 -3.68 3.53 10.53
N ALA A 19 -3.72 4.15 9.34
CA ALA A 19 -3.58 5.59 9.18
C ALA A 19 -4.76 6.34 9.83
N ASN A 20 -6.00 5.89 9.62
CA ASN A 20 -7.18 6.47 10.27
C ASN A 20 -7.09 6.33 11.80
N LEU A 21 -6.69 5.17 12.32
CA LEU A 21 -6.47 5.01 13.77
C LEU A 21 -5.39 5.95 14.32
N GLN A 22 -4.34 6.23 13.55
CA GLN A 22 -3.34 7.22 13.93
C GLN A 22 -3.95 8.64 13.95
N MET A 23 -4.68 9.03 12.90
CA MET A 23 -5.23 10.38 12.76
C MET A 23 -6.33 10.69 13.78
N GLU A 24 -7.27 9.76 13.99
CA GLU A 24 -8.43 9.97 14.86
C GLU A 24 -8.09 9.78 16.33
N LYS A 25 -7.24 8.79 16.65
CA LYS A 25 -7.02 8.35 18.04
C LYS A 25 -5.60 8.61 18.53
N GLY A 26 -4.74 9.23 17.72
CA GLY A 26 -3.32 9.43 18.07
C GLY A 26 -2.56 8.12 18.27
N ASN A 27 -3.04 7.00 17.73
CA ASN A 27 -2.46 5.68 17.98
C ASN A 27 -1.07 5.55 17.33
N LYS A 28 -0.01 5.69 18.13
CA LYS A 28 1.39 5.65 17.67
C LYS A 28 1.78 4.31 17.05
N ALA A 29 1.28 3.20 17.59
CA ALA A 29 1.58 1.86 17.06
C ALA A 29 0.95 1.65 15.69
N ALA A 30 -0.30 2.11 15.50
CA ALA A 30 -0.95 2.13 14.20
C ALA A 30 -0.16 2.98 13.20
N GLY A 31 0.34 4.14 13.62
CA GLY A 31 1.18 4.98 12.77
C GLY A 31 2.49 4.33 12.33
N THR A 32 3.15 3.57 13.20
CA THR A 32 4.34 2.79 12.83
C THR A 32 4.00 1.71 11.80
N ARG A 33 2.87 1.02 11.95
CA ARG A 33 2.41 0.03 10.97
C ARG A 33 2.04 0.67 9.64
N ALA A 34 1.29 1.77 9.64
CA ALA A 34 0.93 2.51 8.43
C ALA A 34 2.17 2.94 7.63
N ARG A 35 3.22 3.43 8.29
CA ARG A 35 4.49 3.78 7.63
C ARG A 35 5.21 2.58 7.02
N LYS A 36 5.20 1.43 7.69
CA LYS A 36 5.79 0.21 7.14
C LYS A 36 5.04 -0.24 5.88
N VAL A 37 3.70 -0.27 5.94
CA VAL A 37 2.85 -0.66 4.81
C VAL A 37 2.97 0.33 3.64
N SER A 38 3.09 1.63 3.91
CA SER A 38 3.25 2.64 2.84
C SER A 38 4.54 2.44 2.02
N LEU A 39 5.64 2.01 2.67
CA LEU A 39 6.89 1.70 1.98
C LEU A 39 6.79 0.45 1.09
N GLU A 40 5.96 -0.51 1.48
CA GLU A 40 5.70 -1.72 0.69
C GLU A 40 4.79 -1.41 -0.50
N LEU A 41 3.73 -0.61 -0.29
CA LEU A 41 2.86 -0.09 -1.34
C LEU A 41 3.63 0.68 -2.41
N GLU A 42 4.58 1.54 -2.03
CA GLU A 42 5.40 2.28 -2.99
C GLU A 42 6.13 1.35 -3.98
N LYS A 43 6.68 0.25 -3.48
CA LYS A 43 7.39 -0.74 -4.31
C LYS A 43 6.43 -1.44 -5.27
N LEU A 44 5.29 -1.87 -4.77
CA LEU A 44 4.28 -2.56 -5.59
C LEU A 44 3.67 -1.64 -6.65
N LEU A 45 3.42 -0.37 -6.34
CA LEU A 45 2.92 0.60 -7.31
C LEU A 45 3.92 0.83 -8.46
N LYS A 46 5.22 0.91 -8.14
CA LYS A 46 6.27 0.98 -9.16
C LYS A 46 6.34 -0.30 -9.99
N GLN A 47 6.20 -1.46 -9.37
CA GLN A 47 6.17 -2.75 -10.05
C GLN A 47 4.96 -2.87 -11.00
N PHE A 48 3.77 -2.51 -10.53
CA PHE A 48 2.55 -2.46 -11.33
C PHE A 48 2.71 -1.54 -12.55
N ARG A 49 3.31 -0.36 -12.38
CA ARG A 49 3.61 0.55 -13.49
C ARG A 49 4.54 -0.09 -14.53
N LYS A 50 5.58 -0.81 -14.10
CA LYS A 50 6.50 -1.50 -15.01
C LYS A 50 5.77 -2.59 -15.82
N GLU A 51 5.03 -3.46 -15.13
CA GLU A 51 4.25 -4.52 -15.77
C GLU A 51 3.20 -3.97 -16.75
N SER A 52 2.57 -2.84 -16.41
CA SER A 52 1.60 -2.17 -17.29
C SER A 52 2.24 -1.63 -18.56
N LEU A 53 3.45 -1.06 -18.47
CA LEU A 53 4.19 -0.58 -19.62
C LEU A 53 4.70 -1.74 -20.50
N GLU A 54 5.10 -2.86 -19.90
CA GLU A 54 5.51 -4.07 -20.64
C GLU A 54 4.35 -4.73 -21.37
N ALA A 55 3.16 -4.79 -20.76
CA ALA A 55 1.96 -5.33 -21.39
C ALA A 55 1.44 -4.47 -22.55
N SER A 56 1.85 -3.20 -22.63
CA SER A 56 1.45 -2.26 -23.70
C SER A 56 2.44 -2.22 -24.88
N LYS A 57 3.48 -3.06 -24.86
CA LYS A 57 4.46 -3.21 -25.95
C LYS A 57 4.11 -4.40 -26.83
#